data_AF-A0A9D9EL65-F1
#
_entry.id   AF-A0A9D9EL65-F1
#
_cell.length_a   1.000
_cell.length_b   1.000
_cell.length_c   1.000
_cell.angle_alpha   90.00
_cell.angle_beta   90.00
_cell.angle_gamma   90.00
#
_symmetry.space_group_name_H-M   'P 1'
#
loop_
_entity.id
_entity.type
_entity.pdbx_description
1 polymer ?
#
loop_
_entity_poly.entity_id
_entity_poly.type
_entity_poly.pdbx_seq_one_letter_code
_entity_poly.pdbx_strand_id
1 'polypeptide(L)'
;MNALDKFFSDAGRIIRAADRRNPASLRESFDRLSALFAEELARCPGITDDLARETAGFWKGKYGPVLLSPDTAEPDREEAASWAGRVLALFCGGFGAEMDFSPEDWAELQAAVSAEADFLDVQVLSAIMSVFVERGVL
;
A
#
# COMPACT_ATOMS: atom_id res chain seq x y z
N MET A 1 3.13 -7.22 18.68
CA MET A 1 2.43 -6.61 17.54
C MET A 1 3.48 -6.43 16.46
N ASN A 2 3.33 -7.11 15.33
CA ASN A 2 4.28 -6.93 14.22
C ASN A 2 4.04 -5.55 13.54
N ALA A 3 4.94 -5.10 12.66
CA ALA A 3 4.82 -3.79 12.02
C ALA A 3 3.50 -3.65 11.21
N LEU A 4 3.03 -4.74 10.61
CA LEU A 4 1.81 -4.78 9.83
C LEU A 4 0.54 -4.64 10.68
N ASP A 5 0.47 -5.32 11.83
CA ASP A 5 -0.60 -5.18 12.82
C ASP A 5 -0.70 -3.73 13.32
N LYS A 6 0.47 -3.11 13.55
CA LYS A 6 0.54 -1.71 13.95
C LYS A 6 -0.01 -0.80 12.86
N PHE A 7 0.43 -1.00 11.61
CA PHE A 7 -0.07 -0.27 10.46
C PHE A 7 -1.60 -0.37 10.35
N PHE A 8 -2.17 -1.58 10.42
CA PHE A 8 -3.62 -1.76 10.35
C PHE A 8 -4.36 -1.08 11.52
N SER A 9 -3.81 -1.15 12.74
CA SER A 9 -4.39 -0.47 13.89
C SER A 9 -4.43 1.05 13.70
N ASP A 10 -3.33 1.63 13.25
CA ASP A 10 -3.19 3.07 13.04
C ASP A 10 -4.02 3.54 11.84
N ALA A 11 -3.99 2.82 10.71
CA ALA A 11 -4.80 3.08 9.53
C ALA A 11 -6.31 3.03 9.84
N GLY A 12 -6.76 1.98 10.53
CA GLY A 12 -8.15 1.85 10.96
C GLY A 12 -8.57 2.95 11.93
N ARG A 13 -7.67 3.45 12.79
CA ARG A 13 -7.94 4.60 13.66
C ARG A 13 -8.13 5.88 12.83
N ILE A 14 -7.30 6.11 11.82
CA ILE A 14 -7.39 7.28 10.94
C ILE A 14 -8.70 7.27 10.13
N ILE A 15 -9.07 6.12 9.58
CA ILE A 15 -10.32 5.96 8.78
C ILE A 15 -11.55 6.22 9.67
N ARG A 16 -11.63 5.57 10.84
CA ARG A 16 -12.79 5.70 11.74
C ARG A 16 -12.92 7.07 12.40
N ALA A 17 -11.83 7.81 12.54
CA ALA A 17 -11.85 9.17 13.10
C ALA A 17 -12.34 10.23 12.11
N ALA A 18 -12.43 9.90 10.81
CA ALA A 18 -12.85 10.84 9.79
C ALA A 18 -14.35 11.16 9.89
N ASP A 19 -14.71 12.43 10.03
CA ASP A 19 -16.09 12.87 9.87
C ASP A 19 -16.43 12.91 8.37
N ARG A 20 -17.19 11.90 7.92
CA ARG A 20 -17.55 11.73 6.50
C ARG A 20 -18.40 12.88 5.95
N ARG A 21 -19.05 13.67 6.80
CA ARG A 21 -19.85 14.83 6.36
C ARG A 21 -19.00 16.09 6.23
N ASN A 22 -17.74 16.03 6.63
CA ASN A 22 -16.81 17.15 6.61
C ASN A 22 -15.66 16.88 5.61
N PRO A 23 -15.66 17.54 4.44
CA PRO A 23 -14.60 17.38 3.45
C PRO A 23 -13.20 17.68 3.98
N ALA A 24 -13.05 18.61 4.92
CA ALA A 24 -11.75 18.91 5.54
C ALA A 24 -11.26 17.76 6.43
N SER A 25 -12.18 17.09 7.14
CA SER A 25 -11.84 15.92 7.95
C SER A 25 -11.48 14.72 7.08
N LEU A 26 -12.21 14.48 5.99
CA LEU A 26 -11.84 13.46 4.99
C LEU A 26 -10.45 13.73 4.40
N ARG A 27 -10.16 15.00 4.08
CA ARG A 27 -8.85 15.39 3.56
C ARG A 27 -7.73 15.17 4.57
N GLU A 28 -7.92 15.55 5.82
CA GLU A 28 -6.94 15.32 6.88
C GLU A 28 -6.67 13.83 7.08
N SER A 29 -7.72 13.00 7.14
CA SER A 29 -7.55 11.54 7.27
C SER A 29 -6.86 10.94 6.05
N PHE A 30 -7.19 11.39 4.83
CA PHE A 30 -6.50 10.96 3.62
C PHE A 30 -5.01 11.33 3.64
N ASP A 31 -4.67 12.56 4.00
CA ASP A 31 -3.28 13.04 4.05
C ASP A 31 -2.48 12.29 5.14
N ARG A 32 -3.11 12.00 6.29
CA ARG A 32 -2.49 11.21 7.37
C ARG A 32 -2.28 9.75 7.01
N LEU A 33 -3.28 9.10 6.38
CA LEU A 33 -3.15 7.71 5.94
C LEU A 33 -2.12 7.57 4.82
N SER A 34 -2.12 8.52 3.89
CA SER A 34 -1.11 8.68 2.84
C SER A 34 0.31 8.76 3.41
N ALA A 35 0.52 9.61 4.41
CA ALA A 35 1.82 9.78 5.05
C ALA A 35 2.24 8.51 5.80
N LEU A 36 1.32 7.91 6.57
CA LEU A 36 1.56 6.66 7.27
C LEU A 36 2.02 5.56 6.31
N PHE A 37 1.32 5.35 5.19
CA PHE A 37 1.68 4.33 4.22
C PHE A 37 3.06 4.60 3.59
N ALA A 38 3.32 5.83 3.13
CA ALA A 38 4.60 6.19 2.53
C ALA A 38 5.77 6.04 3.52
N GLU A 39 5.58 6.44 4.78
CA GLU A 39 6.59 6.30 5.84
C GLU A 39 6.89 4.85 6.20
N GLU A 40 5.86 4.01 6.34
CA GLU A 40 6.07 2.59 6.63
C GLU A 40 6.70 1.86 5.45
N LEU A 41 6.33 2.24 4.22
CA LEU A 41 6.93 1.68 3.02
C LEU A 41 8.42 2.05 2.95
N ALA A 42 8.77 3.33 3.08
CA ALA A 42 10.16 3.79 3.06
C ALA A 42 11.04 3.20 4.20
N ARG A 43 10.43 2.61 5.24
CA ARG A 43 11.15 1.88 6.30
C ARG A 43 11.40 0.42 5.96
N CYS A 44 10.80 -0.13 4.90
CA CYS A 44 11.08 -1.50 4.47
C CYS A 44 12.57 -1.63 4.11
N PRO A 45 13.31 -2.58 4.70
CA PRO A 45 14.72 -2.76 4.36
C PRO A 45 14.90 -3.12 2.89
N GLY A 46 15.85 -2.46 2.21
CA GLY A 46 16.28 -2.82 0.87
C GLY A 46 15.38 -2.39 -0.29
N ILE A 47 14.33 -1.60 -0.01
CA ILE A 47 13.59 -0.88 -1.07
C ILE A 47 14.21 0.51 -1.30
N THR A 48 14.01 1.07 -2.50
CA THR A 48 14.44 2.43 -2.84
C THR A 48 13.38 3.47 -2.46
N ASP A 49 13.82 4.71 -2.20
CA ASP A 49 12.92 5.84 -1.99
C ASP A 49 12.02 6.11 -3.22
N ASP A 50 12.55 5.84 -4.41
CA ASP A 50 11.84 6.02 -5.68
C ASP A 50 10.71 4.98 -5.83
N LEU A 51 10.97 3.69 -5.55
CA LEU A 51 9.94 2.65 -5.51
C LEU A 51 8.86 2.95 -4.46
N ALA A 52 9.28 3.41 -3.27
CA ALA A 52 8.36 3.78 -2.21
C ALA A 52 7.45 4.94 -2.63
N ARG A 53 8.03 5.98 -3.24
CA ARG A 53 7.30 7.16 -3.73
C ARG A 53 6.34 6.81 -4.85
N GLU A 54 6.76 6.02 -5.83
CA GLU A 54 5.94 5.61 -6.97
C GLU A 54 4.75 4.78 -6.49
N THR A 55 4.99 3.77 -5.65
CA THR A 55 3.93 2.90 -5.13
C THR A 55 2.94 3.69 -4.24
N ALA A 56 3.43 4.57 -3.37
CA ALA A 56 2.57 5.45 -2.58
C ALA A 56 1.79 6.44 -3.46
N GLY A 57 2.39 6.88 -4.57
CA GLY A 57 1.73 7.71 -5.57
C GLY A 57 0.57 6.99 -6.26
N PHE A 58 0.80 5.76 -6.70
CA PHE A 58 -0.23 4.89 -7.27
C PHE A 58 -1.40 4.70 -6.30
N TRP A 59 -1.12 4.35 -5.04
CA TRP A 59 -2.14 4.19 -4.01
C TRP A 59 -2.97 5.46 -3.81
N LYS A 60 -2.32 6.63 -3.75
CA LYS A 60 -3.00 7.94 -3.64
C LYS A 60 -3.93 8.20 -4.82
N GLY A 61 -3.48 7.92 -6.03
CA GLY A 61 -4.29 8.07 -7.24
C GLY A 61 -5.51 7.16 -7.24
N LYS A 62 -5.31 5.88 -6.87
CA LYS A 62 -6.35 4.86 -6.85
C LYS A 62 -7.39 5.08 -5.75
N TYR A 63 -6.95 5.30 -4.51
CA TYR A 63 -7.83 5.35 -3.34
C TYR A 63 -8.18 6.76 -2.86
N GLY A 64 -7.54 7.81 -3.40
CA GLY A 64 -7.91 9.20 -3.13
C GLY A 64 -9.38 9.50 -3.40
N PRO A 65 -9.93 9.20 -4.59
CA PRO A 65 -11.35 9.40 -4.89
C PRO A 65 -12.29 8.65 -3.94
N VAL A 66 -11.90 7.43 -3.54
CA VAL A 66 -12.64 6.58 -2.60
C VAL A 66 -12.67 7.20 -1.21
N LEU A 67 -11.50 7.61 -0.69
CA LEU A 67 -11.36 8.12 0.67
C LEU A 67 -11.88 9.55 0.86
N LEU A 68 -11.85 10.37 -0.20
CA LEU A 68 -12.32 11.76 -0.17
C LEU A 68 -13.82 11.90 -0.48
N SER A 69 -14.50 10.83 -0.89
CA SER A 69 -15.94 10.86 -1.19
C SER A 69 -16.78 10.59 0.06
N PRO A 70 -17.72 11.47 0.44
CA PRO A 70 -18.58 11.28 1.61
C PRO A 70 -19.51 10.06 1.50
N ASP A 71 -19.82 9.64 0.27
CA ASP A 71 -20.78 8.57 -0.04
C ASP A 71 -20.14 7.18 -0.10
N THR A 72 -18.81 7.09 -0.03
CA THR A 72 -18.10 5.81 -0.04
C THR A 72 -18.41 4.99 1.21
N ALA A 73 -18.75 3.71 1.01
CA ALA A 73 -19.04 2.77 2.08
C ALA A 73 -17.77 2.42 2.90
N GLU A 74 -17.94 2.03 4.16
CA GLU A 74 -16.79 1.68 5.01
C GLU A 74 -15.92 0.54 4.45
N PRO A 75 -16.47 -0.54 3.86
CA PRO A 75 -15.65 -1.61 3.29
C PRO A 75 -14.69 -1.13 2.20
N ASP A 76 -15.09 -0.17 1.36
CA ASP A 76 -14.23 0.38 0.30
C ASP A 76 -13.08 1.21 0.88
N ARG A 77 -13.31 1.87 2.02
CA ARG A 77 -12.27 2.62 2.76
C ARG A 77 -11.31 1.67 3.46
N GLU A 78 -11.84 0.61 4.08
CA GLU A 78 -11.04 -0.45 4.68
C GLU A 78 -10.18 -1.17 3.63
N GLU A 79 -10.69 -1.35 2.42
CA GLU A 79 -9.94 -1.92 1.31
C GLU A 79 -8.73 -1.05 0.92
N ALA A 80 -8.82 0.28 1.03
CA ALA A 80 -7.66 1.15 0.82
C ALA A 80 -6.52 0.85 1.81
N ALA A 81 -6.84 0.63 3.09
CA ALA A 81 -5.86 0.23 4.09
C ALA A 81 -5.39 -1.22 3.90
N SER A 82 -6.31 -2.13 3.54
CA SER A 82 -6.02 -3.53 3.24
C SER A 82 -4.99 -3.65 2.11
N TRP A 83 -5.22 -2.92 1.01
CA TRP A 83 -4.30 -2.87 -0.12
C TRP A 83 -2.91 -2.37 0.27
N ALA A 84 -2.84 -1.26 1.01
CA ALA A 84 -1.57 -0.72 1.50
C ALA A 84 -0.84 -1.72 2.42
N GLY A 85 -1.58 -2.42 3.28
CA GLY A 85 -1.04 -3.47 4.13
C GLY A 85 -0.50 -4.65 3.33
N ARG A 86 -1.20 -5.10 2.27
CA ARG A 86 -0.70 -6.15 1.37
C ARG A 86 0.58 -5.72 0.66
N VAL A 87 0.71 -4.45 0.27
CA VAL A 87 1.95 -3.93 -0.31
C VAL A 87 3.09 -3.90 0.71
N LEU A 88 2.83 -3.48 1.94
CA LEU A 88 3.83 -3.57 3.01
C LEU A 88 4.24 -5.03 3.22
N ALA A 89 3.31 -5.98 3.22
CA ALA A 89 3.64 -7.41 3.33
C ALA A 89 4.46 -7.92 2.12
N LEU A 90 4.22 -7.41 0.91
CA LEU A 90 5.00 -7.73 -0.27
C LEU A 90 6.45 -7.24 -0.14
N PHE A 91 6.64 -5.98 0.25
CA PHE A 91 7.94 -5.32 0.20
C PHE A 91 8.77 -5.42 1.49
N CYS A 92 8.13 -5.40 2.66
CA CYS A 92 8.78 -5.66 3.95
C CYS A 92 8.85 -7.17 4.28
N GLY A 93 8.27 -8.03 3.43
CA GLY A 93 8.11 -9.46 3.67
C GLY A 93 6.87 -9.80 4.51
N GLY A 94 6.47 -11.06 4.43
CA GLY A 94 5.25 -11.56 5.08
C GLY A 94 4.02 -11.62 4.18
N PHE A 95 4.20 -11.52 2.85
CA PHE A 95 3.12 -11.71 1.88
C PHE A 95 2.59 -13.15 1.95
N GLY A 96 1.38 -13.31 2.49
CA GLY A 96 0.74 -14.61 2.70
C GLY A 96 0.05 -15.17 1.47
N ALA A 97 -0.29 -16.46 1.50
CA ALA A 97 -1.02 -17.14 0.42
C ALA A 97 -2.42 -16.54 0.19
N GLU A 98 -3.04 -16.06 1.27
CA GLU A 98 -4.34 -15.41 1.30
C GLU A 98 -4.32 -13.95 0.80
N MET A 99 -3.15 -13.35 0.67
CA MET A 99 -3.00 -12.00 0.14
C MET A 99 -2.92 -12.04 -1.38
N ASP A 100 -3.62 -11.12 -2.03
CA ASP A 100 -3.60 -10.99 -3.48
C ASP A 100 -3.92 -9.55 -3.89
N PHE A 101 -3.68 -9.25 -5.17
CA PHE A 101 -4.06 -8.00 -5.80
C PHE A 101 -4.87 -8.27 -7.07
N SER A 102 -5.54 -7.23 -7.59
CA SER A 102 -6.16 -7.36 -8.91
C SER A 102 -5.07 -7.50 -10.00
N PRO A 103 -5.40 -8.04 -11.18
CA PRO A 103 -4.45 -8.09 -12.30
C PRO A 103 -3.85 -6.74 -12.67
N GLU A 104 -4.65 -5.67 -12.58
CA GLU A 104 -4.22 -4.29 -12.86
C GLU A 104 -3.20 -3.82 -11.82
N ASP A 105 -3.46 -4.08 -10.54
CA ASP A 105 -2.53 -3.73 -9.46
C ASP A 105 -1.22 -4.50 -9.56
N TRP A 106 -1.28 -5.79 -9.93
CA TRP A 106 -0.08 -6.59 -10.16
C TRP A 106 0.77 -6.01 -11.28
N ALA A 107 0.16 -5.59 -12.39
CA ALA A 107 0.88 -4.99 -13.51
C ALA A 107 1.57 -3.68 -13.09
N GLU A 108 0.91 -2.84 -12.31
CA GLU A 108 1.47 -1.57 -11.80
C GLU A 108 2.64 -1.83 -10.82
N LEU A 109 2.46 -2.76 -9.89
CA LEU A 109 3.53 -3.15 -8.95
C LEU A 109 4.73 -3.78 -9.67
N GLN A 110 4.49 -4.63 -10.67
CA GLN A 110 5.53 -5.22 -11.49
C GLN A 110 6.30 -4.15 -12.27
N ALA A 111 5.61 -3.18 -12.86
CA ALA A 111 6.23 -2.09 -13.60
C ALA A 111 7.13 -1.25 -12.69
N ALA A 112 6.65 -0.85 -11.51
CA ALA A 112 7.42 -0.09 -10.54
C ALA A 112 8.67 -0.86 -10.05
N VAL A 113 8.52 -2.15 -9.72
CA VAL A 113 9.65 -3.00 -9.32
C VAL A 113 10.66 -3.17 -10.46
N SER A 114 10.18 -3.33 -11.70
CA SER A 114 11.05 -3.50 -12.87
C SER A 114 11.84 -2.23 -13.17
N ALA A 115 11.25 -1.05 -12.97
CA ALA A 115 11.92 0.24 -13.16
C ALA A 115 13.07 0.44 -12.17
N GLU A 116 12.93 -0.10 -10.95
CA GLU A 116 13.88 0.06 -9.85
C GLU A 116 14.79 -1.17 -9.64
N ALA A 117 14.65 -2.21 -10.46
CA ALA A 117 15.28 -3.51 -10.25
C ALA A 117 16.81 -3.44 -10.07
N ASP A 118 17.50 -2.58 -10.82
CA ASP A 118 18.96 -2.43 -10.75
C ASP A 118 19.44 -1.79 -9.43
N PHE A 119 18.54 -1.17 -8.67
CA PHE A 119 18.86 -0.43 -7.44
C PHE A 119 18.35 -1.12 -6.17
N LEU A 120 17.47 -2.11 -6.30
CA LEU A 120 16.94 -2.86 -5.18
C LEU A 120 17.97 -3.82 -4.57
N ASP A 121 17.85 -4.07 -3.27
CA ASP A 121 18.61 -5.15 -2.64
C ASP A 121 18.29 -6.49 -3.32
N VAL A 122 19.32 -7.26 -3.67
CA VAL A 122 19.14 -8.50 -4.46
C VAL A 122 18.27 -9.53 -3.74
N GLN A 123 18.30 -9.59 -2.40
CA GLN A 123 17.46 -10.51 -1.64
C GLN A 123 16.00 -10.06 -1.69
N VAL A 124 15.76 -8.75 -1.56
CA VAL A 124 14.43 -8.15 -1.66
C VAL A 124 13.85 -8.36 -3.05
N LEU A 125 14.61 -8.03 -4.10
CA LEU A 125 14.21 -8.26 -5.48
C LEU A 125 13.92 -9.73 -5.75
N SER A 126 14.80 -10.65 -5.33
CA SER A 126 14.59 -12.09 -5.51
C SER A 126 13.32 -12.59 -4.80
N ALA A 127 13.02 -12.06 -3.61
CA ALA A 127 11.82 -12.42 -2.87
C ALA A 127 10.55 -11.93 -3.59
N ILE A 128 10.53 -10.67 -4.04
CA ILE A 128 9.40 -10.09 -4.77
C ILE A 128 9.17 -10.83 -6.10
N MET A 129 10.24 -11.09 -6.84
CA MET A 129 10.17 -11.81 -8.12
C MET A 129 9.64 -13.23 -7.95
N SER A 130 9.99 -13.91 -6.85
CA SER A 130 9.44 -15.23 -6.53
C SER A 130 7.92 -15.16 -6.33
N VAL A 131 7.43 -14.15 -5.60
CA VAL A 131 5.99 -13.92 -5.44
C VAL A 131 5.33 -13.64 -6.79
N PHE A 132 5.91 -12.79 -7.65
CA PHE A 132 5.36 -12.51 -8.97
C PHE A 132 5.22 -13.78 -9.84
N VAL A 133 6.22 -14.67 -9.82
CA VAL A 133 6.15 -15.96 -10.53
C VAL A 133 5.07 -16.87 -9.92
N GLU A 134 5.02 -16.99 -8.59
CA GLU A 134 4.00 -17.80 -7.91
C GLU A 134 2.57 -17.34 -8.21
N ARG A 135 2.39 -16.04 -8.46
CA ARG A 135 1.10 -15.42 -8.77
C ARG A 135 0.80 -15.34 -10.28
N GLY A 136 1.70 -15.82 -11.13
CA GLY A 136 1.53 -15.78 -12.59
C GLY A 136 1.53 -14.37 -13.18
N VAL A 137 2.19 -13.43 -12.50
CA VAL A 137 2.42 -12.05 -12.96
C VAL A 137 3.60 -12.02 -13.95
N LEU A 138 4.53 -12.96 -13.80
CA LEU A 138 5.69 -13.21 -14.67
C LEU A 138 5.60 -14.56 -15.39
#